data_AF-A0A815ENV4-F1
#
_entry.id   AF-A0A815ENV4-F1
#
_cell.length_a   1.000
_cell.length_b   1.000
_cell.length_c   1.000
_cell.angle_alpha   90.00
_cell.angle_beta   90.00
_cell.angle_gamma   90.00
#
_symmetry.space_group_name_H-M   'P 1'
#
loop_
_entity.id
_entity.type
_entity.pdbx_description
1 polymer ?
#
loop_
_entity_poly.entity_id
_entity_poly.type
_entity_poly.pdbx_seq_one_letter_code
_entity_poly.pdbx_strand_id
1 'polypeptide(L)'
;MEIDDTVDVDESIVVNLNQTRMQALCEYFRKRKLIWIIVLIIFIVAIIAIPTILVTVNRGKGEKTSTTQITTVEILTATTITEKTATDELISSVIINEKTKWKQSAITVAGGNGPGDQLNQLATPWGIYVDDDSESIYIADGWNTRIVRWKFGANTGELVAHRKLQGSNINQLDQPFDIVLDKEKKSLIICDVSYRRVIRWSLQNSQDTPILISDITCWGLAMDSNGDLYIPDWERHQVTCLQQGDTEGTIVAGGNGQGNHLNQFNQPHYIFVDKNHSIYVTDYKNNRVMKWMKNATEGIRVAPGETSGENPNSLIKPMSVIVDDVGNVYVSSKNSHQITRWSPGATEGAPVVGEKQSGNKPTQLNCPHDLSFDRQGNLYVVDTDNDRIQKFVIDRG
;
A
#
# COMPACT_ATOMS: atom_id res chain seq x y z
N MET A 1 -2.33 79.03 14.59
CA MET A 1 -2.78 78.43 13.33
C MET A 1 -1.59 77.64 12.83
N GLU A 2 -1.78 76.32 12.70
CA GLU A 2 -0.85 75.25 12.24
C GLU A 2 0.43 75.06 13.09
N ILE A 3 0.55 74.00 13.89
CA ILE A 3 0.66 72.53 13.64
C ILE A 3 1.97 72.18 12.91
N ASP A 4 2.93 71.63 13.67
CA ASP A 4 3.74 70.47 13.24
C ASP A 4 4.32 69.81 14.52
N ASP A 5 3.85 68.61 14.86
CA ASP A 5 4.42 67.78 15.93
C ASP A 5 4.39 66.31 15.46
N THR A 6 5.55 65.81 15.09
CA THR A 6 5.84 64.40 14.84
C THR A 6 5.93 63.65 16.17
N VAL A 7 5.06 62.66 16.40
CA VAL A 7 5.16 61.69 17.50
C VAL A 7 5.61 60.34 16.92
N ASP A 8 6.80 59.92 17.33
CA ASP A 8 7.37 58.58 17.12
C ASP A 8 6.55 57.55 17.91
N VAL A 9 6.13 56.45 17.26
CA VAL A 9 5.41 55.34 17.89
C VAL A 9 6.37 54.15 18.03
N ASP A 10 6.56 53.73 19.27
CA ASP A 10 7.49 52.71 19.77
C ASP A 10 7.26 51.30 19.17
N GLU A 11 8.24 50.78 18.41
CA GLU A 11 8.23 49.46 17.75
C GLU A 11 8.30 48.27 18.72
N SER A 12 8.47 48.49 20.02
CA SER A 12 8.63 47.41 21.01
C SER A 12 7.34 46.64 21.35
N ILE A 13 6.16 47.20 21.04
CA ILE A 13 4.85 46.58 21.37
C ILE A 13 4.38 45.60 20.29
N VAL A 14 4.85 45.71 19.04
CA VAL A 14 4.39 44.86 17.92
C VAL A 14 5.05 43.48 17.92
N VAL A 15 6.25 43.35 18.50
CA VAL A 15 7.03 42.10 18.48
C VAL A 15 6.46 41.03 19.42
N ASN A 16 5.90 41.43 20.57
CA ASN A 16 5.49 40.49 21.60
C ASN A 16 4.19 39.73 21.26
N LEU A 17 3.28 40.35 20.51
CA LEU A 17 2.01 39.72 20.08
C LEU A 17 2.22 38.59 19.06
N ASN A 18 3.32 38.60 18.29
CA ASN A 18 3.62 37.56 17.30
C ASN A 18 4.24 36.29 17.90
N GLN A 19 5.06 36.41 18.95
CA GLN A 19 5.68 35.24 19.59
C GLN A 19 4.66 34.34 20.31
N THR A 20 3.70 34.93 21.03
CA THR A 20 2.70 34.14 21.78
C THR A 20 1.72 33.43 20.83
N ARG A 21 1.36 34.06 19.70
CA ARG A 21 0.51 33.43 18.66
C ARG A 21 1.24 32.33 17.91
N MET A 22 2.53 32.50 17.64
CA MET A 22 3.38 31.47 17.01
C MET A 22 3.58 30.25 17.91
N GLN A 23 3.80 30.44 19.22
CA GLN A 23 3.92 29.33 20.17
C GLN A 23 2.61 28.52 20.29
N ALA A 24 1.46 29.20 20.33
CA ALA A 24 0.15 28.55 20.34
C ALA A 24 -0.15 27.79 19.02
N LEU A 25 0.24 28.33 17.87
CA LEU A 25 0.13 27.65 16.57
C LEU A 25 1.04 26.42 16.51
N CYS A 26 2.30 26.55 16.92
CA CYS A 26 3.26 25.45 16.93
C CYS A 26 2.81 24.31 17.85
N GLU A 27 2.27 24.61 19.04
CA GLU A 27 1.68 23.58 19.90
C GLU A 27 0.42 22.95 19.30
N TYR A 28 -0.45 23.74 18.66
CA TYR A 28 -1.65 23.25 17.97
C TYR A 28 -1.31 22.24 16.85
N PHE A 29 -0.31 22.53 16.02
CA PHE A 29 0.10 21.65 14.91
C PHE A 29 0.97 20.47 15.37
N ARG A 30 1.77 20.63 16.43
CA ARG A 30 2.54 19.54 17.06
C ARG A 30 1.63 18.47 17.65
N LYS A 31 0.49 18.86 18.25
CA LYS A 31 -0.52 17.91 18.76
C LYS A 31 -1.26 17.15 17.65
N ARG A 32 -1.23 17.63 16.40
CA ARG A 32 -1.93 17.01 15.24
C ARG A 32 -1.02 16.30 14.23
N LYS A 33 0.28 16.15 14.51
CA LYS A 33 1.28 15.52 13.61
C LYS A 33 1.39 16.14 12.20
N LEU A 34 1.08 17.44 12.01
CA LEU A 34 1.26 18.16 10.74
C LEU A 34 2.63 18.87 10.64
N ILE A 35 3.72 18.10 10.67
CA ILE A 35 5.10 18.63 10.68
C ILE A 35 5.45 19.38 9.38
N TRP A 36 4.92 18.97 8.23
CA TRP A 36 5.20 19.59 6.93
C TRP A 36 4.68 21.03 6.79
N ILE A 37 3.56 21.37 7.44
CA ILE A 37 3.02 22.74 7.44
C ILE A 37 3.91 23.68 8.27
N ILE A 38 4.53 23.17 9.34
CA ILE A 38 5.47 23.94 10.16
C ILE A 38 6.69 24.34 9.32
N VAL A 39 7.23 23.42 8.51
CA VAL A 39 8.36 23.69 7.62
C VAL A 39 7.99 24.71 6.55
N LEU A 40 6.81 24.59 5.93
CA LEU A 40 6.33 25.52 4.90
C LEU A 40 6.10 26.94 5.44
N ILE A 41 5.54 27.07 6.65
CA ILE A 41 5.33 28.39 7.30
C ILE A 41 6.68 29.01 7.70
N ILE A 42 7.62 28.23 8.24
CA ILE A 42 8.99 28.69 8.52
C ILE A 42 9.66 29.18 7.23
N PHE A 43 9.47 28.47 6.12
CA PHE A 43 10.01 28.83 4.80
C PHE A 43 9.40 30.14 4.26
N ILE A 44 8.09 30.33 4.40
CA ILE A 44 7.39 31.56 3.98
C ILE A 44 7.82 32.76 4.86
N VAL A 45 7.97 32.55 6.17
CA VAL A 45 8.43 33.60 7.10
C VAL A 45 9.90 33.96 6.85
N ALA A 46 10.75 32.99 6.52
CA ALA A 46 12.16 33.23 6.17
C ALA A 46 12.35 33.98 4.85
N ILE A 47 11.41 33.86 3.90
CA ILE A 47 11.43 34.61 2.63
C ILE A 47 10.92 36.04 2.80
N ILE A 48 9.95 36.28 3.68
CA ILE A 48 9.27 37.58 3.81
C ILE A 48 9.96 38.53 4.80
N ALA A 49 10.74 38.02 5.76
CA ALA A 49 11.40 38.84 6.77
C ALA A 49 12.92 38.61 6.77
N ILE A 50 13.65 39.36 5.94
CA ILE A 50 15.11 39.47 6.07
C ILE A 50 15.49 40.93 6.32
N PRO A 51 15.61 41.36 7.58
CA PRO A 51 16.61 42.34 7.95
C PRO A 51 17.89 41.59 8.35
N THR A 52 19.01 42.08 7.84
CA THR A 52 20.39 41.69 8.14
C THR A 52 20.58 41.39 9.63
N ILE A 53 20.86 40.14 9.99
CA ILE A 53 21.10 39.75 11.39
C ILE A 53 22.55 40.07 11.75
N LEU A 54 22.75 41.08 12.60
CA LEU A 54 24.02 41.33 13.30
C LEU A 54 24.06 40.50 14.58
N VAL A 55 24.93 39.49 14.64
CA VAL A 55 25.18 38.74 15.88
C VAL A 55 26.28 39.43 16.67
N THR A 56 25.95 39.90 17.88
CA THR A 56 26.95 40.45 18.82
C THR A 56 27.23 39.40 19.90
N VAL A 57 28.49 38.93 19.98
CA VAL A 57 28.92 38.00 21.04
C VAL A 57 29.52 38.82 22.19
N ASN A 58 28.83 38.85 23.33
CA ASN A 58 29.38 39.41 24.57
C ASN A 58 30.16 38.32 25.31
N ARG A 59 31.48 38.52 25.46
CA ARG A 59 32.29 37.78 26.45
C ARG A 59 32.46 38.66 27.68
N GLY A 60 32.34 38.03 28.85
CA GLY A 60 32.22 38.70 30.15
C GLY A 60 33.34 39.71 30.47
N LYS A 61 33.01 40.62 31.39
CA LYS A 61 33.77 41.77 31.91
C LYS A 61 35.29 41.75 31.62
N GLY A 62 35.71 42.57 30.65
CA GLY A 62 37.09 43.04 30.53
C GLY A 62 37.69 43.06 29.13
N GLU A 63 37.08 42.44 28.12
CA GLU A 63 37.69 42.34 26.78
C GLU A 63 36.80 42.92 25.66
N LYS A 64 37.46 43.50 24.64
CA LYS A 64 36.85 44.23 23.52
C LYS A 64 35.91 43.32 22.70
N THR A 65 34.73 43.83 22.39
CA THR A 65 33.77 43.29 21.41
C THR A 65 34.40 43.18 20.02
N SER A 66 34.26 42.04 19.35
CA SER A 66 34.51 41.90 17.91
C SER A 66 33.22 41.55 17.19
N THR A 67 32.98 42.24 16.07
CA THR A 67 31.84 42.01 15.17
C THR A 67 32.36 41.31 13.93
N THR A 68 31.85 40.11 13.62
CA THR A 68 32.21 39.38 12.40
C THR A 68 31.00 39.28 11.48
N GLN A 69 31.15 39.69 10.22
CA GLN A 69 30.16 39.44 9.17
C GLN A 69 30.23 37.97 8.76
N ILE A 70 29.12 37.24 8.91
CA ILE A 70 28.97 35.91 8.31
C ILE A 70 28.33 36.12 6.95
N THR A 71 29.11 35.96 5.88
CA THR A 71 28.59 35.98 4.50
C THR A 71 27.90 34.66 4.16
N THR A 72 26.92 34.76 3.27
CA THR A 72 25.92 33.82 2.73
C THR A 72 26.34 32.36 2.45
N VAL A 73 27.63 32.02 2.54
CA VAL A 73 28.18 30.74 2.09
C VAL A 73 27.97 29.59 3.09
N GLU A 74 27.99 29.85 4.40
CA GLU A 74 27.83 28.78 5.42
C GLU A 74 26.38 28.27 5.55
N ILE A 75 25.39 29.14 5.28
CA ILE A 75 23.98 28.76 5.32
C ILE A 75 23.65 27.82 4.16
N LEU A 76 24.17 28.11 2.96
CA LEU A 76 23.99 27.28 1.75
C LEU A 76 24.46 25.84 1.95
N THR A 77 25.58 25.62 2.64
CA THR A 77 26.11 24.28 2.90
C THR A 77 25.24 23.45 3.85
N ALA A 78 24.59 24.08 4.83
CA ALA A 78 23.66 23.37 5.72
C ALA A 78 22.37 22.98 4.97
N THR A 79 21.83 23.87 4.13
CA THR A 79 20.63 23.59 3.31
C THR A 79 20.89 22.51 2.27
N THR A 80 22.08 22.43 1.67
CA THR A 80 22.41 21.34 0.74
C THR A 80 22.49 19.98 1.44
N ILE A 81 22.92 19.95 2.70
CA ILE A 81 22.95 18.72 3.49
C ILE A 81 21.53 18.29 3.85
N THR A 82 20.65 19.23 4.27
CA THR A 82 19.25 18.92 4.56
C THR A 82 18.45 18.54 3.32
N GLU A 83 18.65 19.21 2.18
CA GLU A 83 18.08 18.79 0.89
C GLU A 83 18.57 17.41 0.52
N LYS A 84 19.87 17.11 0.67
CA LYS A 84 20.41 15.79 0.35
C LYS A 84 19.82 14.69 1.25
N THR A 85 19.69 14.92 2.56
CA THR A 85 19.03 13.96 3.47
C THR A 85 17.53 13.86 3.26
N ALA A 86 16.84 14.95 2.91
CA ALA A 86 15.42 14.92 2.60
C ALA A 86 15.15 14.26 1.24
N THR A 87 16.04 14.44 0.25
CA THR A 87 16.00 13.69 -1.01
C THR A 87 16.40 12.23 -0.80
N ASP A 88 17.34 11.90 0.08
CA ASP A 88 17.70 10.51 0.37
C ASP A 88 16.57 9.79 1.14
N GLU A 89 15.80 10.49 2.00
CA GLU A 89 14.55 9.97 2.57
C GLU A 89 13.37 9.96 1.58
N LEU A 90 13.35 10.83 0.56
CA LEU A 90 12.35 10.84 -0.52
C LEU A 90 12.70 9.95 -1.74
N ILE A 91 13.91 9.40 -1.85
CA ILE A 91 14.37 8.58 -3.01
C ILE A 91 14.40 7.07 -2.67
N SER A 92 13.70 6.63 -1.62
CA SER A 92 13.60 5.20 -1.32
C SER A 92 12.54 4.45 -2.14
N SER A 93 11.57 5.13 -2.76
CA SER A 93 10.53 4.48 -3.56
C SER A 93 10.71 4.76 -5.05
N VAL A 94 10.75 3.69 -5.85
CA VAL A 94 10.72 3.84 -7.30
C VAL A 94 9.28 4.13 -7.70
N ILE A 95 9.02 5.31 -8.29
CA ILE A 95 7.72 5.61 -8.87
C ILE A 95 7.54 4.71 -10.10
N ILE A 96 6.66 3.72 -10.01
CA ILE A 96 6.19 2.95 -11.15
C ILE A 96 5.38 3.90 -12.04
N ASN A 97 5.75 3.97 -13.31
CA ASN A 97 5.07 4.81 -14.30
C ASN A 97 4.85 4.06 -15.61
N GLU A 98 4.26 4.74 -16.59
CA GLU A 98 3.94 4.20 -17.92
C GLU A 98 5.13 3.56 -18.67
N LYS A 99 6.37 3.97 -18.37
CA LYS A 99 7.60 3.45 -18.98
C LYS A 99 8.24 2.34 -18.16
N THR A 100 7.77 2.06 -16.94
CA THR A 100 8.29 0.98 -16.13
C THR A 100 8.11 -0.34 -16.86
N LYS A 101 9.22 -1.08 -16.95
CA LYS A 101 9.29 -2.43 -17.47
C LYS A 101 9.91 -3.31 -16.40
N TRP A 102 9.67 -4.60 -16.52
CA TRP A 102 10.32 -5.61 -15.68
C TRP A 102 11.15 -6.53 -16.56
N LYS A 103 12.26 -7.02 -16.00
CA LYS A 103 13.01 -8.12 -16.59
C LYS A 103 12.06 -9.30 -16.75
N GLN A 104 12.06 -9.93 -17.92
CA GLN A 104 11.11 -10.99 -18.24
C GLN A 104 11.39 -12.30 -17.51
N SER A 105 12.64 -12.54 -17.12
CA SER A 105 13.00 -13.69 -16.28
C SER A 105 12.82 -13.33 -14.80
N ALA A 106 11.91 -14.02 -14.11
CA ALA A 106 11.73 -13.92 -12.68
C ALA A 106 12.80 -14.66 -11.87
N ILE A 107 12.91 -14.27 -10.61
CA ILE A 107 13.66 -14.95 -9.56
C ILE A 107 12.62 -15.61 -8.65
N THR A 108 12.75 -16.92 -8.40
CA THR A 108 11.92 -17.59 -7.38
C THR A 108 12.42 -17.18 -6.00
N VAL A 109 11.55 -16.56 -5.20
CA VAL A 109 11.89 -15.99 -3.88
C VAL A 109 11.33 -16.79 -2.71
N ALA A 110 10.36 -17.68 -2.98
CA ALA A 110 9.83 -18.65 -2.02
C ALA A 110 9.20 -19.84 -2.77
N GLY A 111 9.23 -21.02 -2.15
CA GLY A 111 8.73 -22.26 -2.77
C GLY A 111 9.58 -22.73 -3.94
N GLY A 112 8.95 -23.38 -4.92
CA GLY A 112 9.64 -23.89 -6.13
C GLY A 112 10.47 -25.17 -5.92
N ASN A 113 10.45 -25.75 -4.71
CA ASN A 113 11.11 -27.01 -4.37
C ASN A 113 10.15 -28.22 -4.45
N GLY A 114 9.20 -28.14 -5.37
CA GLY A 114 8.07 -29.06 -5.50
C GLY A 114 6.95 -28.79 -4.47
N PRO A 115 5.73 -29.33 -4.73
CA PRO A 115 4.63 -29.23 -3.80
C PRO A 115 4.93 -30.00 -2.51
N GLY A 116 4.67 -29.38 -1.36
CA GLY A 116 4.81 -30.06 -0.07
C GLY A 116 4.66 -29.11 1.12
N ASP A 117 4.79 -29.68 2.31
CA ASP A 117 4.58 -29.00 3.61
C ASP A 117 5.88 -28.68 4.35
N GLN A 118 7.04 -28.97 3.76
CA GLN A 118 8.33 -28.53 4.32
C GLN A 118 8.45 -27.00 4.29
N LEU A 119 9.33 -26.44 5.12
CA LEU A 119 9.51 -24.98 5.22
C LEU A 119 10.18 -24.35 3.99
N ASN A 120 10.79 -25.14 3.11
CA ASN A 120 11.26 -24.68 1.79
C ASN A 120 10.25 -24.97 0.66
N GLN A 121 9.07 -25.51 0.98
CA GLN A 121 8.03 -25.88 0.02
C GLN A 121 6.75 -25.05 0.26
N LEU A 122 5.95 -24.94 -0.79
CA LEU A 122 4.59 -24.42 -0.75
C LEU A 122 3.67 -25.47 -1.40
N ALA A 123 2.37 -25.36 -1.18
CA ALA A 123 1.36 -26.15 -1.89
C ALA A 123 0.15 -25.25 -2.17
N THR A 124 -0.01 -24.89 -3.45
CA THR A 124 -1.08 -24.02 -3.94
C THR A 124 -1.20 -22.72 -3.12
N PRO A 125 -0.16 -21.85 -3.14
CA PRO A 125 -0.25 -20.57 -2.47
C PRO A 125 -1.27 -19.66 -3.18
N TRP A 126 -2.07 -18.90 -2.43
CA TRP A 126 -3.13 -18.06 -3.00
C TRP A 126 -2.94 -16.55 -2.80
N GLY A 127 -2.34 -16.12 -1.70
CA GLY A 127 -2.19 -14.71 -1.35
C GLY A 127 -0.79 -14.36 -0.89
N ILE A 128 -0.39 -13.10 -1.11
CA ILE A 128 0.91 -12.57 -0.71
C ILE A 128 0.81 -11.16 -0.16
N TYR A 129 1.58 -10.90 0.89
CA TYR A 129 1.86 -9.54 1.35
C TYR A 129 3.37 -9.30 1.42
N VAL A 130 3.86 -8.26 0.75
CA VAL A 130 5.27 -7.86 0.81
C VAL A 130 5.43 -6.80 1.90
N ASP A 131 6.28 -7.09 2.90
CA ASP A 131 6.63 -6.17 3.96
C ASP A 131 8.10 -5.75 3.84
N ASP A 132 8.34 -4.64 3.15
CA ASP A 132 9.67 -4.05 2.96
C ASP A 132 10.36 -3.69 4.27
N ASP A 133 9.61 -3.27 5.30
CA ASP A 133 10.19 -2.79 6.57
C ASP A 133 10.86 -3.92 7.35
N SER A 134 10.32 -5.13 7.24
CA SER A 134 10.88 -6.34 7.86
C SER A 134 11.61 -7.24 6.86
N GLU A 135 11.83 -6.76 5.64
CA GLU A 135 12.46 -7.46 4.52
C GLU A 135 11.91 -8.88 4.35
N SER A 136 10.58 -9.00 4.34
CA SER A 136 9.89 -10.29 4.33
C SER A 136 8.67 -10.28 3.44
N ILE A 137 8.27 -11.47 2.99
CA ILE A 137 6.95 -11.73 2.42
C ILE A 137 6.16 -12.64 3.34
N TYR A 138 4.86 -12.40 3.46
CA TYR A 138 3.90 -13.32 4.08
C TYR A 138 3.10 -14.00 2.98
N ILE A 139 2.91 -15.30 3.07
CA ILE A 139 2.30 -16.12 2.03
C ILE A 139 1.16 -16.95 2.63
N ALA A 140 -0.02 -16.91 2.00
CA ALA A 140 -1.12 -17.82 2.25
C ALA A 140 -0.82 -19.13 1.52
N ASP A 141 -0.25 -20.10 2.24
CA ASP A 141 0.03 -21.43 1.72
C ASP A 141 -1.24 -22.28 1.91
N GLY A 142 -2.15 -22.12 0.97
CA GLY A 142 -3.57 -22.44 1.09
C GLY A 142 -3.84 -23.92 1.34
N TRP A 143 -3.25 -24.80 0.55
CA TRP A 143 -3.44 -26.24 0.68
C TRP A 143 -2.87 -26.78 2.00
N ASN A 144 -1.71 -26.26 2.40
CA ASN A 144 -1.09 -26.58 3.69
C ASN A 144 -1.78 -25.90 4.88
N THR A 145 -2.77 -25.03 4.63
CA THR A 145 -3.56 -24.35 5.66
C THR A 145 -2.68 -23.59 6.66
N ARG A 146 -1.78 -22.77 6.14
CA ARG A 146 -0.82 -22.03 6.95
C ARG A 146 -0.44 -20.68 6.33
N ILE A 147 0.05 -19.79 7.19
CA ILE A 147 0.78 -18.59 6.78
C ILE A 147 2.26 -18.80 7.04
N VAL A 148 3.07 -18.59 6.00
CA VAL A 148 4.52 -18.67 6.07
C VAL A 148 5.11 -17.28 5.84
N ARG A 149 6.07 -16.89 6.69
CA ARG A 149 6.89 -15.70 6.47
C ARG A 149 8.21 -16.11 5.83
N TRP A 150 8.60 -15.47 4.75
CA TRP A 150 9.89 -15.68 4.10
C TRP A 150 10.70 -14.39 4.13
N LYS A 151 11.87 -14.41 4.76
CA LYS A 151 12.80 -13.27 4.68
C LYS A 151 13.43 -13.21 3.29
N PHE A 152 13.71 -11.99 2.80
CA PHE A 152 14.35 -11.81 1.51
C PHE A 152 15.70 -12.55 1.45
N GLY A 153 15.89 -13.36 0.40
CA GLY A 153 17.09 -14.17 0.21
C GLY A 153 17.18 -15.44 1.06
N ALA A 154 16.19 -15.73 1.91
CA ALA A 154 16.15 -16.99 2.66
C ALA A 154 15.75 -18.19 1.78
N ASN A 155 16.26 -19.37 2.10
CA ASN A 155 15.92 -20.62 1.40
C ASN A 155 14.73 -21.37 2.01
N THR A 156 14.30 -20.97 3.21
CA THR A 156 13.20 -21.56 3.96
C THR A 156 12.38 -20.46 4.61
N GLY A 157 11.07 -20.66 4.70
CA GLY A 157 10.18 -19.82 5.47
C GLY A 157 10.11 -20.18 6.95
N GLU A 158 9.42 -19.33 7.69
CA GLU A 158 9.12 -19.45 9.11
C GLU A 158 7.58 -19.56 9.26
N LEU A 159 7.11 -20.54 10.02
CA LEU A 159 5.67 -20.72 10.25
C LEU A 159 5.13 -19.60 11.16
N VAL A 160 4.09 -18.89 10.70
CA VAL A 160 3.48 -17.77 11.45
C VAL A 160 2.14 -18.15 12.04
N ALA A 161 1.28 -18.76 11.23
CA ALA A 161 -0.05 -19.19 11.60
C ALA A 161 -0.37 -20.50 10.90
N HIS A 162 -1.14 -21.40 11.52
CA HIS A 162 -1.43 -22.72 10.97
C HIS A 162 -2.67 -23.34 11.60
N ARG A 163 -3.18 -24.39 10.96
CA ARG A 163 -4.15 -25.29 11.59
C ARG A 163 -3.54 -25.99 12.81
N LYS A 164 -4.15 -25.83 13.99
CA LYS A 164 -3.83 -26.66 15.17
C LYS A 164 -4.79 -27.86 15.17
N LEU A 165 -4.29 -29.07 15.41
CA LEU A 165 -5.14 -30.29 15.44
C LEU A 165 -5.97 -30.41 16.73
N GLN A 166 -5.76 -29.53 17.72
CA GLN A 166 -6.49 -29.50 18.99
C GLN A 166 -6.80 -28.05 19.42
N GLY A 167 -7.93 -27.84 20.08
CA GLY A 167 -8.38 -26.54 20.62
C GLY A 167 -9.65 -25.98 19.96
N SER A 168 -10.08 -24.80 20.40
CA SER A 168 -11.23 -24.08 19.81
C SER A 168 -10.91 -23.56 18.40
N ASN A 169 -11.89 -23.61 17.50
CA ASN A 169 -11.77 -23.17 16.10
C ASN A 169 -11.30 -21.70 15.93
N ILE A 170 -11.30 -20.88 16.99
CA ILE A 170 -10.87 -19.47 16.94
C ILE A 170 -9.36 -19.29 16.69
N ASN A 171 -8.52 -20.28 17.03
CA ASN A 171 -7.05 -20.16 16.93
C ASN A 171 -6.47 -21.14 15.87
N GLN A 172 -7.27 -21.46 14.85
CA GLN A 172 -6.93 -22.39 13.76
C GLN A 172 -7.28 -21.76 12.42
N LEU A 173 -6.48 -22.03 11.39
CA LEU A 173 -6.78 -21.66 10.00
C LEU A 173 -7.42 -22.84 9.26
N ASP A 174 -8.22 -22.55 8.24
CA ASP A 174 -8.71 -23.48 7.22
C ASP A 174 -8.87 -22.77 5.86
N GLN A 175 -7.97 -23.11 4.92
CA GLN A 175 -7.81 -22.46 3.61
C GLN A 175 -7.66 -20.92 3.71
N PRO A 176 -6.54 -20.43 4.30
CA PRO A 176 -6.23 -19.02 4.25
C PRO A 176 -5.96 -18.62 2.80
N PHE A 177 -6.62 -17.57 2.34
CA PHE A 177 -6.62 -17.23 0.91
C PHE A 177 -5.89 -15.93 0.62
N ASP A 178 -6.03 -14.93 1.49
CA ASP A 178 -5.31 -13.67 1.38
C ASP A 178 -4.94 -13.10 2.77
N ILE A 179 -3.91 -12.25 2.80
CA ILE A 179 -3.35 -11.65 4.01
C ILE A 179 -3.04 -10.16 3.77
N VAL A 180 -3.33 -9.33 4.75
CA VAL A 180 -2.75 -7.98 4.86
C VAL A 180 -2.09 -7.77 6.22
N LEU A 181 -1.06 -6.92 6.28
CA LEU A 181 -0.35 -6.62 7.53
C LEU A 181 -0.88 -5.32 8.17
N ASP A 182 -1.41 -5.42 9.39
CA ASP A 182 -1.65 -4.28 10.27
C ASP A 182 -0.36 -3.98 11.03
N LYS A 183 0.44 -3.04 10.48
CA LYS A 183 1.73 -2.63 11.03
C LYS A 183 1.60 -1.98 12.40
N GLU A 184 0.52 -1.22 12.63
CA GLU A 184 0.30 -0.53 13.90
C GLU A 184 0.02 -1.54 15.02
N LYS A 185 -0.84 -2.53 14.77
CA LYS A 185 -1.18 -3.59 15.74
C LYS A 185 -0.23 -4.77 15.71
N LYS A 186 0.74 -4.80 14.79
CA LYS A 186 1.68 -5.92 14.57
C LYS A 186 0.93 -7.24 14.45
N SER A 187 -0.05 -7.26 13.55
CA SER A 187 -0.92 -8.41 13.34
C SER A 187 -1.20 -8.63 11.87
N LEU A 188 -1.40 -9.87 11.47
CA LEU A 188 -1.93 -10.20 10.15
C LEU A 188 -3.45 -10.15 10.19
N ILE A 189 -4.07 -9.66 9.12
CA ILE A 189 -5.49 -9.86 8.86
C ILE A 189 -5.58 -10.94 7.79
N ILE A 190 -6.30 -12.02 8.08
CA ILE A 190 -6.31 -13.23 7.24
C ILE A 190 -7.74 -13.53 6.84
N CYS A 191 -7.96 -13.72 5.54
CA CYS A 191 -9.20 -14.25 5.02
C CYS A 191 -9.18 -15.78 5.14
N ASP A 192 -10.05 -16.32 5.99
CA ASP A 192 -10.09 -17.72 6.43
C ASP A 192 -11.35 -18.39 5.85
N VAL A 193 -11.22 -18.88 4.61
CA VAL A 193 -12.35 -19.08 3.69
C VAL A 193 -13.23 -20.24 4.10
N SER A 194 -12.66 -21.38 4.48
CA SER A 194 -13.46 -22.55 4.90
C SER A 194 -14.30 -22.25 6.14
N TYR A 195 -13.80 -21.38 7.02
CA TYR A 195 -14.53 -20.91 8.21
C TYR A 195 -15.40 -19.68 7.96
N ARG A 196 -15.49 -19.18 6.71
CA ARG A 196 -16.29 -18.02 6.29
C ARG A 196 -16.08 -16.81 7.21
N ARG A 197 -14.83 -16.44 7.46
CA ARG A 197 -14.50 -15.34 8.38
C ARG A 197 -13.23 -14.60 7.98
N VAL A 198 -13.08 -13.42 8.54
CA VAL A 198 -11.80 -12.70 8.57
C VAL A 198 -11.34 -12.58 10.01
N ILE A 199 -10.10 -12.99 10.26
CA ILE A 199 -9.49 -12.96 11.60
C ILE A 199 -8.31 -11.99 11.61
N ARG A 200 -8.05 -11.42 12.79
CA ARG A 200 -6.76 -10.80 13.08
C ARG A 200 -5.91 -11.84 13.79
N TRP A 201 -4.64 -11.99 13.41
CA TRP A 201 -3.68 -12.89 14.05
C TRP A 201 -2.50 -12.08 14.57
N SER A 202 -2.37 -11.95 15.89
CA SER A 202 -1.27 -11.20 16.49
C SER A 202 0.08 -11.87 16.22
N LEU A 203 1.06 -11.10 15.72
CA LEU A 203 2.44 -11.56 15.54
C LEU A 203 3.22 -11.61 16.85
N GLN A 204 2.64 -11.06 17.93
CA GLN A 204 3.26 -11.02 19.26
C GLN A 204 2.64 -12.08 20.20
N ASN A 205 1.36 -12.39 20.03
CA ASN A 205 0.65 -13.38 20.83
C ASN A 205 -0.27 -14.24 19.94
N SER A 206 0.21 -15.41 19.51
CA SER A 206 -0.54 -16.33 18.64
C SER A 206 -1.86 -16.90 19.20
N GLN A 207 -2.23 -16.57 20.45
CA GLN A 207 -3.53 -16.92 21.04
C GLN A 207 -4.54 -15.76 20.96
N ASP A 208 -4.09 -14.56 20.62
CA ASP A 208 -4.92 -13.39 20.37
C ASP A 208 -5.30 -13.35 18.89
N THR A 209 -6.39 -14.06 18.57
CA THR A 209 -6.89 -14.20 17.19
C THR A 209 -8.36 -13.82 17.06
N PRO A 210 -8.75 -12.55 17.32
CA PRO A 210 -10.14 -12.15 17.29
C PRO A 210 -10.72 -12.25 15.88
N ILE A 211 -11.96 -12.72 15.80
CA ILE A 211 -12.76 -12.68 14.57
C ILE A 211 -13.19 -11.24 14.35
N LEU A 212 -12.83 -10.66 13.20
CA LEU A 212 -13.21 -9.30 12.83
C LEU A 212 -14.59 -9.27 12.18
N ILE A 213 -14.90 -10.28 11.39
CA ILE A 213 -16.21 -10.49 10.77
C ILE A 213 -16.40 -11.97 10.47
N SER A 214 -17.63 -12.44 10.63
CA SER A 214 -18.05 -13.82 10.36
C SER A 214 -19.09 -13.87 9.25
N ASP A 215 -19.37 -15.08 8.77
CA ASP A 215 -20.31 -15.35 7.69
C ASP A 215 -19.98 -14.56 6.43
N ILE A 216 -18.70 -14.41 6.10
CA ILE A 216 -18.22 -13.74 4.90
C ILE A 216 -17.39 -14.71 4.06
N THR A 217 -17.61 -14.71 2.75
CA THR A 217 -16.81 -15.51 1.83
C THR A 217 -15.94 -14.55 1.02
N CYS A 218 -14.76 -14.23 1.58
CA CYS A 218 -13.77 -13.37 0.96
C CYS A 218 -12.72 -14.17 0.19
N TRP A 219 -12.16 -13.58 -0.86
CA TRP A 219 -11.00 -14.14 -1.56
C TRP A 219 -9.82 -13.16 -1.52
N GLY A 220 -10.06 -11.85 -1.55
CA GLY A 220 -9.04 -10.83 -1.29
C GLY A 220 -9.35 -9.97 -0.07
N LEU A 221 -8.34 -9.23 0.38
CA LEU A 221 -8.41 -8.24 1.45
C LEU A 221 -7.61 -7.00 1.04
N ALA A 222 -8.07 -5.83 1.48
CA ALA A 222 -7.24 -4.63 1.44
C ALA A 222 -7.44 -3.84 2.73
N MET A 223 -6.39 -3.20 3.21
CA MET A 223 -6.47 -2.30 4.35
C MET A 223 -5.79 -0.99 3.99
N ASP A 224 -6.46 0.12 4.26
CA ASP A 224 -5.94 1.44 3.96
C ASP A 224 -5.02 1.98 5.07
N SER A 225 -4.50 3.18 4.87
CA SER A 225 -3.62 3.84 5.85
C SER A 225 -4.30 4.25 7.15
N ASN A 226 -5.63 4.23 7.22
CA ASN A 226 -6.38 4.50 8.46
C ASN A 226 -6.64 3.20 9.24
N GLY A 227 -6.34 2.03 8.66
CA GLY A 227 -6.66 0.73 9.22
C GLY A 227 -8.09 0.27 8.91
N ASP A 228 -8.78 0.93 7.97
CA ASP A 228 -10.09 0.49 7.49
C ASP A 228 -9.89 -0.74 6.59
N LEU A 229 -10.62 -1.81 6.88
CA LEU A 229 -10.50 -3.10 6.21
C LEU A 229 -11.60 -3.28 5.17
N TYR A 230 -11.23 -3.53 3.93
CA TYR A 230 -12.13 -3.72 2.80
C TYR A 230 -12.13 -5.18 2.36
N ILE A 231 -13.33 -5.74 2.25
CA ILE A 231 -13.56 -7.17 2.10
C ILE A 231 -14.58 -7.40 0.98
N PRO A 232 -14.14 -7.78 -0.23
CA PRO A 232 -15.04 -8.30 -1.26
C PRO A 232 -15.68 -9.61 -0.78
N ASP A 233 -17.00 -9.66 -0.81
CA ASP A 233 -17.79 -10.85 -0.53
C ASP A 233 -18.39 -11.36 -1.84
N TRP A 234 -17.89 -12.50 -2.30
CA TRP A 234 -18.28 -13.02 -3.61
C TRP A 234 -19.69 -13.62 -3.62
N GLU A 235 -20.18 -14.10 -2.46
CA GLU A 235 -21.54 -14.64 -2.30
C GLU A 235 -22.57 -13.51 -2.25
N ARG A 236 -22.22 -12.40 -1.59
CA ARG A 236 -23.11 -11.22 -1.47
C ARG A 236 -22.97 -10.21 -2.59
N HIS A 237 -22.03 -10.40 -3.52
CA HIS A 237 -21.83 -9.52 -4.67
C HIS A 237 -21.56 -8.05 -4.28
N GLN A 238 -20.75 -7.85 -3.22
CA GLN A 238 -20.50 -6.53 -2.64
C GLN A 238 -19.11 -6.43 -2.04
N VAL A 239 -18.70 -5.20 -1.69
CA VAL A 239 -17.55 -4.94 -0.85
C VAL A 239 -18.02 -4.34 0.46
N THR A 240 -17.62 -4.98 1.56
CA THR A 240 -17.87 -4.54 2.93
C THR A 240 -16.62 -3.85 3.47
N CYS A 241 -16.78 -2.72 4.14
CA CYS A 241 -15.72 -2.03 4.87
C CYS A 241 -15.96 -2.14 6.38
N LEU A 242 -14.92 -2.44 7.14
CA LEU A 242 -14.90 -2.45 8.60
C LEU A 242 -13.92 -1.39 9.07
N GLN A 243 -14.42 -0.37 9.75
CA GLN A 243 -13.59 0.64 10.40
C GLN A 243 -13.17 0.17 11.78
N GLN A 244 -12.18 0.86 12.35
CA GLN A 244 -11.70 0.52 13.68
C GLN A 244 -12.79 0.69 14.74
N GLY A 245 -13.17 -0.42 15.40
CA GLY A 245 -14.16 -0.43 16.47
C GLY A 245 -15.57 -0.80 15.99
N ASP A 246 -15.77 -0.97 14.68
CA ASP A 246 -17.03 -1.44 14.14
C ASP A 246 -17.34 -2.87 14.60
N THR A 247 -18.60 -3.12 14.91
CA THR A 247 -19.14 -4.47 15.17
C THR A 247 -19.83 -5.06 13.94
N GLU A 248 -20.15 -4.24 12.95
CA GLU A 248 -20.80 -4.59 11.69
C GLU A 248 -20.17 -3.81 10.54
N GLY A 249 -20.09 -4.43 9.36
CA GLY A 249 -19.48 -3.80 8.20
C GLY A 249 -20.46 -2.95 7.39
N THR A 250 -19.94 -1.89 6.78
CA THR A 250 -20.69 -1.00 5.88
C THR A 250 -20.45 -1.39 4.42
N ILE A 251 -21.49 -1.45 3.59
CA ILE A 251 -21.34 -1.69 2.15
C ILE A 251 -20.79 -0.42 1.48
N VAL A 252 -19.65 -0.55 0.79
CA VAL A 252 -18.96 0.57 0.12
C VAL A 252 -18.90 0.45 -1.39
N ALA A 253 -19.20 -0.73 -1.95
CA ALA A 253 -19.44 -0.93 -3.37
C ALA A 253 -20.31 -2.17 -3.62
N GLY A 254 -21.03 -2.18 -4.74
CA GLY A 254 -21.97 -3.26 -5.06
C GLY A 254 -23.20 -3.22 -4.15
N GLY A 255 -23.68 -4.39 -3.71
CA GLY A 255 -24.83 -4.51 -2.81
C GLY A 255 -26.20 -4.29 -3.49
N ASN A 256 -26.22 -4.03 -4.80
CA ASN A 256 -27.45 -3.86 -5.59
C ASN A 256 -27.86 -5.14 -6.34
N GLY A 257 -27.53 -6.30 -5.76
CA GLY A 257 -27.73 -7.61 -6.37
C GLY A 257 -26.65 -8.04 -7.36
N GLN A 258 -26.71 -9.31 -7.77
CA GLN A 258 -25.83 -9.88 -8.78
C GLN A 258 -26.17 -9.31 -10.17
N GLY A 259 -25.17 -8.80 -10.88
CA GLY A 259 -25.36 -8.34 -12.26
C GLY A 259 -24.12 -7.64 -12.82
N ASN A 260 -24.28 -6.99 -13.97
CA ASN A 260 -23.18 -6.32 -14.70
C ASN A 260 -23.39 -4.81 -14.85
N HIS A 261 -24.39 -4.22 -14.17
CA HIS A 261 -24.53 -2.77 -14.09
C HIS A 261 -23.35 -2.14 -13.32
N LEU A 262 -23.15 -0.83 -13.45
CA LEU A 262 -22.02 -0.12 -12.86
C LEU A 262 -22.08 -0.07 -11.32
N ASN A 263 -23.23 -0.32 -10.72
CA ASN A 263 -23.45 -0.40 -9.28
C ASN A 263 -23.60 -1.84 -8.75
N GLN A 264 -23.31 -2.85 -9.58
CA GLN A 264 -23.44 -4.27 -9.27
C GLN A 264 -22.13 -5.02 -9.49
N PHE A 265 -22.01 -6.18 -8.83
CA PHE A 265 -20.94 -7.14 -9.09
C PHE A 265 -21.49 -8.52 -9.43
N ASN A 266 -20.62 -9.37 -9.96
CA ASN A 266 -20.84 -10.78 -10.16
C ASN A 266 -19.60 -11.55 -9.66
N GLN A 267 -19.64 -11.96 -8.38
CA GLN A 267 -18.55 -12.62 -7.67
C GLN A 267 -17.29 -11.74 -7.61
N PRO A 268 -17.30 -10.60 -6.90
CA PRO A 268 -16.08 -9.82 -6.70
C PRO A 268 -15.04 -10.66 -5.93
N HIS A 269 -13.79 -10.72 -6.39
CA HIS A 269 -12.76 -11.58 -5.79
C HIS A 269 -11.73 -10.81 -4.98
N TYR A 270 -10.89 -10.02 -5.64
CA TYR A 270 -9.82 -9.23 -5.02
C TYR A 270 -10.11 -7.75 -5.04
N ILE A 271 -9.38 -7.03 -4.19
CA ILE A 271 -9.52 -5.61 -3.99
C ILE A 271 -8.16 -4.95 -3.81
N PHE A 272 -8.04 -3.71 -4.30
CA PHE A 272 -6.96 -2.79 -3.98
C PHE A 272 -7.56 -1.45 -3.56
N VAL A 273 -6.94 -0.78 -2.59
CA VAL A 273 -7.36 0.54 -2.10
C VAL A 273 -6.25 1.54 -2.37
N ASP A 274 -6.53 2.60 -3.12
CA ASP A 274 -5.55 3.66 -3.39
C ASP A 274 -5.46 4.68 -2.25
N LYS A 275 -4.47 5.56 -2.31
CA LYS A 275 -4.25 6.65 -1.34
C LYS A 275 -5.40 7.66 -1.21
N ASN A 276 -6.34 7.66 -2.15
CA ASN A 276 -7.54 8.48 -2.11
C ASN A 276 -8.76 7.70 -1.58
N HIS A 277 -8.54 6.51 -1.02
CA HIS A 277 -9.57 5.56 -0.59
C HIS A 277 -10.54 5.15 -1.71
N SER A 278 -10.09 5.21 -2.97
CA SER A 278 -10.81 4.57 -4.06
C SER A 278 -10.50 3.09 -4.06
N ILE A 279 -11.51 2.27 -4.30
CA ILE A 279 -11.36 0.82 -4.32
C ILE A 279 -11.43 0.30 -5.75
N TYR A 280 -10.56 -0.66 -6.05
CA TYR A 280 -10.46 -1.34 -7.33
C TYR A 280 -10.77 -2.79 -7.08
N VAL A 281 -11.76 -3.34 -7.77
CA VAL A 281 -12.29 -4.67 -7.48
C VAL A 281 -12.31 -5.50 -8.74
N THR A 282 -11.77 -6.71 -8.67
CA THR A 282 -11.89 -7.69 -9.74
C THR A 282 -13.29 -8.30 -9.71
N ASP A 283 -14.10 -7.98 -10.72
CA ASP A 283 -15.45 -8.49 -10.89
C ASP A 283 -15.39 -9.76 -11.75
N TYR A 284 -15.04 -10.86 -11.10
CA TYR A 284 -14.51 -12.08 -11.72
C TYR A 284 -15.41 -12.66 -12.80
N LYS A 285 -16.72 -12.78 -12.58
CA LYS A 285 -17.64 -13.35 -13.58
C LYS A 285 -18.03 -12.37 -14.68
N ASN A 286 -17.90 -11.07 -14.43
CA ASN A 286 -18.14 -10.04 -15.45
C ASN A 286 -16.87 -9.70 -16.24
N ASN A 287 -15.75 -10.38 -15.99
CA ASN A 287 -14.49 -10.20 -16.70
C ASN A 287 -14.00 -8.75 -16.69
N ARG A 288 -14.16 -8.01 -15.59
CA ARG A 288 -13.79 -6.59 -15.54
C ARG A 288 -13.10 -6.21 -14.23
N VAL A 289 -12.34 -5.13 -14.26
CA VAL A 289 -11.96 -4.39 -13.05
C VAL A 289 -12.76 -3.10 -12.98
N MET A 290 -13.33 -2.88 -11.82
CA MET A 290 -14.17 -1.73 -11.52
C MET A 290 -13.53 -0.89 -10.42
N LYS A 291 -13.46 0.43 -10.61
CA LYS A 291 -13.02 1.39 -9.60
C LYS A 291 -14.23 2.13 -9.02
N TRP A 292 -14.36 2.17 -7.70
CA TRP A 292 -15.28 3.08 -7.00
C TRP A 292 -14.47 4.15 -6.30
N MET A 293 -14.85 5.41 -6.53
CA MET A 293 -14.38 6.51 -5.70
C MET A 293 -15.07 6.42 -4.34
N LYS A 294 -14.43 6.97 -3.29
CA LYS A 294 -15.02 7.03 -1.95
C LYS A 294 -16.43 7.62 -2.00
N ASN A 295 -17.39 6.92 -1.40
CA ASN A 295 -18.82 7.29 -1.35
C ASN A 295 -19.56 7.33 -2.71
N ALA A 296 -18.98 6.78 -3.78
CA ALA A 296 -19.67 6.70 -5.07
C ALA A 296 -20.80 5.65 -5.03
N THR A 297 -21.92 5.95 -5.68
CA THR A 297 -23.06 5.03 -5.80
C THR A 297 -22.88 4.00 -6.92
N GLU A 298 -21.97 4.27 -7.85
CA GLU A 298 -21.61 3.39 -8.97
C GLU A 298 -20.11 3.50 -9.27
N GLY A 299 -19.58 2.46 -9.92
CA GLY A 299 -18.18 2.36 -10.28
C GLY A 299 -17.92 2.73 -11.73
N ILE A 300 -16.64 2.90 -12.05
CA ILE A 300 -16.13 3.10 -13.41
C ILE A 300 -15.31 1.89 -13.83
N ARG A 301 -15.50 1.45 -15.07
CA ARG A 301 -14.70 0.37 -15.65
C ARG A 301 -13.29 0.88 -15.95
N VAL A 302 -12.28 0.27 -15.35
CA VAL A 302 -10.87 0.63 -15.54
C VAL A 302 -10.07 -0.44 -16.28
N ALA A 303 -10.58 -1.67 -16.32
CA ALA A 303 -10.12 -2.71 -17.23
C ALA A 303 -11.34 -3.49 -17.75
N PRO A 304 -11.88 -3.15 -18.94
CA PRO A 304 -12.97 -3.90 -19.54
C PRO A 304 -12.46 -5.21 -20.15
N GLY A 305 -13.02 -6.35 -19.75
CA GLY A 305 -12.93 -7.57 -20.55
C GLY A 305 -14.01 -7.59 -21.62
N GLU A 306 -13.77 -8.37 -22.67
CA GLU A 306 -14.76 -8.64 -23.70
C GLU A 306 -15.57 -9.88 -23.31
N THR A 307 -16.85 -9.90 -23.67
CA THR A 307 -17.72 -11.07 -23.50
C THR A 307 -17.44 -12.17 -24.53
N SER A 308 -16.81 -11.85 -25.67
CA SER A 308 -16.63 -12.77 -26.81
C SER A 308 -15.27 -13.47 -26.88
N GLY A 309 -14.28 -13.11 -26.06
CA GLY A 309 -12.97 -13.78 -26.03
C GLY A 309 -12.17 -13.70 -27.35
N GLU A 310 -12.55 -12.80 -28.26
CA GLU A 310 -11.93 -12.64 -29.58
C GLU A 310 -10.65 -11.79 -29.48
N ASN A 311 -10.59 -10.84 -28.54
CA ASN A 311 -9.36 -10.11 -28.24
C ASN A 311 -8.46 -10.91 -27.28
N PRO A 312 -7.27 -11.36 -27.71
CA PRO A 312 -6.36 -12.16 -26.89
C PRO A 312 -5.66 -11.34 -25.78
N ASN A 313 -5.93 -10.04 -25.69
CA ASN A 313 -5.50 -9.14 -24.63
C ASN A 313 -6.69 -8.66 -23.77
N SER A 314 -7.89 -9.22 -23.98
CA SER A 314 -9.05 -8.97 -23.12
C SER A 314 -8.87 -9.65 -21.76
N LEU A 315 -9.47 -9.03 -20.74
CA LEU A 315 -9.47 -9.57 -19.39
C LEU A 315 -10.42 -10.77 -19.31
N ILE A 316 -9.97 -11.90 -18.79
CA ILE A 316 -10.79 -13.11 -18.62
C ILE A 316 -10.63 -13.60 -17.19
N LYS A 317 -11.72 -13.61 -16.42
CA LYS A 317 -11.72 -14.10 -15.03
C LYS A 317 -10.58 -13.49 -14.22
N PRO A 318 -10.56 -12.15 -14.07
CA PRO A 318 -9.50 -11.46 -13.34
C PRO A 318 -9.46 -11.96 -11.90
N MET A 319 -8.26 -12.23 -11.42
CA MET A 319 -8.02 -12.74 -10.07
C MET A 319 -7.65 -11.57 -9.17
N SER A 320 -6.39 -11.14 -9.15
CA SER A 320 -5.89 -10.04 -8.34
C SER A 320 -5.73 -8.74 -9.14
N VAL A 321 -5.75 -7.63 -8.42
CA VAL A 321 -5.56 -6.27 -8.93
C VAL A 321 -4.64 -5.49 -8.00
N ILE A 322 -3.65 -4.81 -8.57
CA ILE A 322 -2.86 -3.78 -7.88
C ILE A 322 -2.74 -2.54 -8.77
N VAL A 323 -2.54 -1.37 -8.18
CA VAL A 323 -2.51 -0.10 -8.92
C VAL A 323 -1.26 0.68 -8.55
N ASP A 324 -0.60 1.26 -9.55
CA ASP A 324 0.55 2.14 -9.30
C ASP A 324 0.13 3.60 -9.03
N ASP A 325 1.12 4.43 -8.67
CA ASP A 325 0.91 5.83 -8.29
C ASP A 325 0.35 6.73 -9.40
N VAL A 326 0.50 6.32 -10.67
CA VAL A 326 -0.05 7.04 -11.84
C VAL A 326 -1.39 6.46 -12.29
N GLY A 327 -1.90 5.44 -11.60
CA GLY A 327 -3.22 4.86 -11.82
C GLY A 327 -3.27 3.76 -12.87
N ASN A 328 -2.12 3.19 -13.30
CA ASN A 328 -2.16 1.98 -14.11
C ASN A 328 -2.61 0.80 -13.25
N VAL A 329 -3.49 -0.01 -13.81
CA VAL A 329 -4.07 -1.19 -13.14
C VAL A 329 -3.35 -2.43 -13.65
N TYR A 330 -2.76 -3.20 -12.75
CA TYR A 330 -2.09 -4.48 -13.03
C TYR A 330 -3.00 -5.61 -12.59
N VAL A 331 -3.26 -6.56 -13.49
CA VAL A 331 -4.27 -7.59 -13.26
C VAL A 331 -3.71 -8.95 -13.63
N SER A 332 -3.88 -9.92 -12.72
CA SER A 332 -3.68 -11.35 -13.02
C SER A 332 -4.99 -11.94 -13.52
N SER A 333 -4.92 -12.92 -14.43
CA SER A 333 -6.11 -13.58 -14.97
C SER A 333 -5.88 -15.08 -15.01
N LYS A 334 -6.87 -15.85 -14.51
CA LYS A 334 -6.74 -17.29 -14.18
C LYS A 334 -6.16 -18.15 -15.31
N ASN A 335 -6.50 -17.83 -16.56
CA ASN A 335 -6.10 -18.61 -17.74
C ASN A 335 -5.20 -17.83 -18.72
N SER A 336 -4.77 -16.63 -18.34
CA SER A 336 -3.93 -15.81 -19.21
C SER A 336 -2.46 -16.19 -19.13
N HIS A 337 -2.03 -16.77 -18.00
CA HIS A 337 -0.63 -17.06 -17.67
C HIS A 337 0.28 -15.81 -17.73
N GLN A 338 -0.31 -14.62 -17.75
CA GLN A 338 0.37 -13.33 -17.87
C GLN A 338 -0.23 -12.33 -16.90
N ILE A 339 0.58 -11.34 -16.55
CA ILE A 339 0.10 -10.13 -15.88
C ILE A 339 -0.09 -9.06 -16.95
N THR A 340 -1.23 -8.38 -16.92
CA THR A 340 -1.54 -7.30 -17.86
C THR A 340 -1.60 -5.96 -17.15
N ARG A 341 -1.19 -4.89 -17.83
CA ARG A 341 -1.28 -3.50 -17.38
C ARG A 341 -2.31 -2.76 -18.21
N TRP A 342 -3.17 -2.02 -17.54
CA TRP A 342 -4.22 -1.19 -18.11
C TRP A 342 -3.99 0.25 -17.70
N SER A 343 -3.56 1.07 -18.64
CA SER A 343 -3.43 2.51 -18.39
C SER A 343 -4.81 3.17 -18.28
N PRO A 344 -4.93 4.31 -17.59
CA PRO A 344 -6.20 5.04 -17.51
C PRO A 344 -6.82 5.27 -18.90
N GLY A 345 -8.06 4.78 -19.09
CA GLY A 345 -8.79 4.88 -20.35
C GLY A 345 -8.44 3.82 -21.41
N ALA A 346 -7.53 2.89 -21.11
CA ALA A 346 -7.17 1.80 -22.04
C ALA A 346 -8.37 0.87 -22.29
N THR A 347 -8.51 0.44 -23.54
CA THR A 347 -9.51 -0.56 -23.98
C THR A 347 -8.92 -1.96 -24.08
N GLU A 348 -7.59 -2.09 -23.98
CA GLU A 348 -6.87 -3.37 -24.01
C GLU A 348 -5.74 -3.38 -22.97
N GLY A 349 -5.43 -4.56 -22.45
CA GLY A 349 -4.33 -4.76 -21.52
C GLY A 349 -3.01 -5.02 -22.24
N ALA A 350 -1.94 -4.33 -21.84
CA ALA A 350 -0.60 -4.62 -22.31
C ALA A 350 0.05 -5.71 -21.42
N PRO A 351 0.58 -6.82 -21.97
CA PRO A 351 1.30 -7.81 -21.17
C PRO A 351 2.57 -7.18 -20.57
N VAL A 352 2.84 -7.43 -19.28
CA VAL A 352 4.04 -6.93 -18.59
C VAL A 352 5.04 -8.03 -18.26
N VAL A 353 4.57 -9.18 -17.80
CA VAL A 353 5.38 -10.37 -17.48
C VAL A 353 4.56 -11.65 -17.69
N GLY A 354 5.25 -12.78 -17.84
CA GLY A 354 4.64 -14.06 -18.17
C GLY A 354 4.47 -14.27 -19.68
N GLU A 355 4.21 -15.51 -20.08
CA GLU A 355 3.92 -15.90 -21.46
C GLU A 355 2.48 -16.42 -21.56
N LYS A 356 1.86 -16.32 -22.74
CA LYS A 356 0.48 -16.84 -22.95
C LYS A 356 0.37 -18.35 -22.74
N GLN A 357 1.49 -19.06 -22.78
CA GLN A 357 1.57 -20.48 -22.52
C GLN A 357 1.95 -20.73 -21.05
N SER A 358 1.23 -21.64 -20.40
CA SER A 358 1.61 -22.11 -19.07
C SER A 358 2.95 -22.84 -19.08
N GLY A 359 3.69 -22.71 -17.99
CA GLY A 359 4.94 -23.42 -17.78
C GLY A 359 5.64 -22.99 -16.51
N ASN A 360 6.82 -23.56 -16.26
CA ASN A 360 7.60 -23.37 -15.04
C ASN A 360 8.96 -22.70 -15.28
N LYS A 361 9.25 -22.27 -16.51
CA LYS A 361 10.45 -21.49 -16.83
C LYS A 361 10.45 -20.14 -16.10
N PRO A 362 11.60 -19.46 -15.96
CA PRO A 362 11.67 -18.13 -15.33
C PRO A 362 10.78 -17.06 -16.01
N THR A 363 10.47 -17.21 -17.29
CA THR A 363 9.61 -16.30 -18.07
C THR A 363 8.14 -16.71 -18.08
N GLN A 364 7.82 -17.90 -17.55
CA GLN A 364 6.49 -18.51 -17.62
C GLN A 364 5.83 -18.54 -16.25
N LEU A 365 4.50 -18.39 -16.25
CA LEU A 365 3.64 -18.48 -15.07
C LEU A 365 2.58 -19.56 -15.32
N ASN A 366 1.98 -20.06 -14.25
CA ASN A 366 0.91 -21.04 -14.27
C ASN A 366 -0.15 -20.67 -13.23
N CYS A 367 -1.32 -20.23 -13.69
CA CYS A 367 -2.43 -19.76 -12.87
C CYS A 367 -2.02 -18.70 -11.82
N PRO A 368 -1.48 -17.53 -12.23
CA PRO A 368 -1.06 -16.51 -11.27
C PRO A 368 -2.27 -15.95 -10.51
N HIS A 369 -2.24 -16.02 -9.18
CA HIS A 369 -3.41 -15.73 -8.36
C HIS A 369 -3.38 -14.32 -7.79
N ASP A 370 -2.26 -13.95 -7.15
CA ASP A 370 -2.13 -12.69 -6.43
C ASP A 370 -0.82 -11.95 -6.75
N LEU A 371 -0.83 -10.64 -6.53
CA LEU A 371 0.19 -9.69 -6.96
C LEU A 371 0.54 -8.71 -5.82
N SER A 372 1.81 -8.33 -5.75
CA SER A 372 2.24 -7.27 -4.83
C SER A 372 3.46 -6.52 -5.39
N PHE A 373 3.60 -5.25 -5.04
CA PHE A 373 4.81 -4.47 -5.31
C PHE A 373 5.64 -4.34 -4.04
N ASP A 374 6.97 -4.41 -4.17
CA ASP A 374 7.86 -3.84 -3.14
C ASP A 374 8.04 -2.33 -3.35
N ARG A 375 8.62 -1.63 -2.37
CA ARG A 375 8.90 -0.18 -2.46
C ARG A 375 9.85 0.18 -3.60
N GLN A 376 10.64 -0.78 -4.12
CA GLN A 376 11.48 -0.55 -5.30
C GLN A 376 10.73 -0.81 -6.61
N GLY A 377 9.43 -1.09 -6.55
CA GLY A 377 8.54 -1.33 -7.67
C GLY A 377 8.72 -2.69 -8.35
N ASN A 378 9.44 -3.63 -7.74
CA ASN A 378 9.52 -4.99 -8.26
C ASN A 378 8.16 -5.68 -8.08
N LEU A 379 7.77 -6.47 -9.07
CA LEU A 379 6.50 -7.17 -9.08
C LEU A 379 6.68 -8.58 -8.51
N TYR A 380 5.92 -8.91 -7.47
CA TYR A 380 5.80 -10.25 -6.92
C TYR A 380 4.51 -10.87 -7.44
N VAL A 381 4.59 -12.13 -7.85
CA VAL A 381 3.48 -12.90 -8.41
C VAL A 381 3.40 -14.24 -7.66
N VAL A 382 2.22 -14.55 -7.14
CA VAL A 382 1.90 -15.89 -6.64
C VAL A 382 1.64 -16.79 -7.84
N ASP A 383 2.61 -17.64 -8.17
CA ASP A 383 2.58 -18.56 -9.30
C ASP A 383 2.03 -19.91 -8.82
N THR A 384 0.73 -19.92 -8.55
CA THR A 384 0.02 -20.91 -7.71
C THR A 384 0.20 -22.35 -8.18
N ASP A 385 -0.02 -22.64 -9.46
CA ASP A 385 0.06 -24.02 -9.96
C ASP A 385 1.51 -24.49 -10.17
N ASN A 386 2.49 -23.62 -9.90
CA ASN A 386 3.92 -23.95 -9.81
C ASN A 386 4.44 -23.92 -8.36
N ASP A 387 3.56 -23.75 -7.36
CA ASP A 387 3.89 -23.78 -5.92
C ASP A 387 5.04 -22.85 -5.52
N ARG A 388 5.05 -21.63 -6.07
CA ARG A 388 6.16 -20.68 -5.88
C ARG A 388 5.72 -19.22 -5.92
N ILE A 389 6.58 -18.36 -5.38
CA ILE A 389 6.48 -16.90 -5.52
C ILE A 389 7.59 -16.42 -6.46
N GLN A 390 7.20 -15.69 -7.50
CA GLN A 390 8.11 -15.14 -8.51
C GLN A 390 8.28 -13.64 -8.31
N LYS A 391 9.53 -13.17 -8.26
CA LYS A 391 9.88 -11.75 -8.25
C LYS A 391 10.43 -11.33 -9.61
N PHE A 392 9.78 -10.36 -10.24
CA PHE A 392 10.24 -9.70 -11.45
C PHE A 392 10.85 -8.34 -11.08
N VAL A 393 12.13 -8.16 -11.41
CA VAL A 393 12.88 -6.95 -11.07
C VAL A 393 12.61 -5.87 -12.10
N ILE A 394 12.45 -4.61 -11.68
CA ILE A 394 12.35 -3.49 -12.62
C ILE A 394 13.57 -3.48 -13.56
N ASP A 395 13.30 -3.33 -14.85
CA ASP A 395 14.31 -3.12 -15.86
C ASP A 395 14.67 -1.64 -15.94
N ARG A 396 15.92 -1.31 -15.62
CA ARG A 396 16.44 0.07 -15.57
C ARG A 396 17.17 0.48 -16.86
N GLY A 397 17.13 -0.35 -17.90
CA GLY A 397 17.78 -0.09 -19.19
C GLY A 397 19.08 -0.84 -19.37
#